data_AF-A0A9W8LXV8-F1
#
_entry.id   AF-A0A9W8LXV8-F1
#
_cell.length_a   1.000
_cell.length_b   1.000
_cell.length_c   1.000
_cell.angle_alpha   90.00
_cell.angle_beta   90.00
_cell.angle_gamma   90.00
#
_symmetry.space_group_name_H-M   'P 1'
#
loop_
_entity.id
_entity.type
_entity.pdbx_description
1 polymer ?
#
loop_
_entity_poly.entity_id
_entity_poly.type
_entity_poly.pdbx_seq_one_letter_code
_entity_poly.pdbx_strand_id
1 'polypeptide(L)'
;MSCAVDDAAKTVPGKRAIAMEAFARALRQMPTILADNAGLDSADLVARLRAAHYDGNSTMGLDLVNGDVVDVLGKVTESFKLKRQVLLSAAEAAEMILRVDDIIRCAPRQRRG
;
A
#
# COMPACT_ATOMS: atom_id res chain seq x y z
N MET A 1 -6.20 6.79 0.36
CA MET A 1 -5.65 6.48 -0.99
C MET A 1 -6.29 5.23 -1.60
N SER A 2 -6.32 4.08 -0.90
CA SER A 2 -6.89 2.82 -1.44
C SER A 2 -8.35 2.96 -1.89
N CYS A 3 -9.23 3.57 -1.09
CA CYS A 3 -10.65 3.76 -1.46
C CYS A 3 -10.81 4.55 -2.75
N ALA A 4 -10.00 5.60 -2.95
CA ALA A 4 -10.03 6.39 -4.18
C ALA A 4 -9.61 5.58 -5.42
N VAL A 5 -8.63 4.67 -5.28
CA VAL A 5 -8.23 3.77 -6.36
C VAL A 5 -9.30 2.72 -6.64
N ASP A 6 -9.90 2.14 -5.59
CA ASP A 6 -11.03 1.21 -5.72
C ASP A 6 -12.21 1.86 -6.47
N ASP A 7 -12.54 3.11 -6.15
CA ASP A 7 -13.64 3.84 -6.82
C ASP A 7 -13.30 4.20 -8.26
N ALA A 8 -12.07 4.62 -8.53
CA ALA A 8 -11.61 4.85 -9.90
C ALA A 8 -11.64 3.56 -10.73
N ALA A 9 -11.27 2.41 -10.15
CA ALA A 9 -11.25 1.12 -10.83
C ALA A 9 -12.64 0.72 -11.37
N LYS A 10 -13.72 1.04 -10.65
CA LYS A 10 -15.12 0.77 -11.08
C LYS A 10 -15.49 1.45 -12.39
N THR A 11 -14.82 2.55 -12.73
CA THR A 11 -15.08 3.33 -13.96
C THR A 11 -14.23 2.89 -15.15
N VAL A 12 -13.25 2.01 -14.92
CA VAL A 12 -12.29 1.58 -15.94
C VAL A 12 -12.66 0.19 -16.45
N PRO A 13 -12.81 -0.02 -17.78
CA PRO A 13 -13.18 -1.33 -18.30
C PRO A 13 -11.99 -2.29 -18.45
N GLY A 14 -12.28 -3.58 -18.27
CA GLY A 14 -11.41 -4.69 -18.62
C GLY A 14 -10.24 -4.91 -17.65
N LYS A 15 -9.14 -5.47 -18.16
CA LYS A 15 -7.99 -5.92 -17.36
C LYS A 15 -7.32 -4.80 -16.54
N ARG A 16 -7.49 -3.54 -16.94
CA ARG A 16 -6.96 -2.38 -16.21
C ARG A 16 -7.62 -2.21 -14.84
N ALA A 17 -8.91 -2.49 -14.70
CA ALA A 17 -9.60 -2.46 -13.40
C ALA A 17 -8.96 -3.43 -12.40
N ILE A 18 -8.67 -4.65 -12.85
CA ILE A 18 -8.06 -5.71 -12.02
C ILE A 18 -6.69 -5.26 -11.49
N ALA A 19 -5.88 -4.59 -12.34
CA ALA A 19 -4.59 -4.05 -11.92
C ALA A 19 -4.76 -2.91 -10.90
N MET A 20 -5.75 -2.03 -11.07
CA MET A 20 -6.05 -0.97 -10.12
C MET A 20 -6.54 -1.50 -8.77
N GLU A 21 -7.42 -2.50 -8.76
CA GLU A 21 -7.87 -3.19 -7.54
C GLU A 21 -6.69 -3.87 -6.82
N ALA A 22 -5.76 -4.48 -7.58
CA ALA A 22 -4.53 -5.03 -7.01
C ALA A 22 -3.66 -3.94 -6.36
N PHE A 23 -3.52 -2.78 -7.01
CA PHE A 23 -2.80 -1.64 -6.44
C PHE A 23 -3.49 -1.09 -5.18
N ALA A 24 -4.83 -0.99 -5.16
CA ALA A 24 -5.58 -0.59 -3.98
C ALA A 24 -5.45 -1.58 -2.81
N ARG A 25 -5.34 -2.88 -3.08
CA ARG A 25 -4.98 -3.90 -2.09
C ARG A 25 -3.55 -3.72 -1.59
N ALA A 26 -2.59 -3.42 -2.47
CA ALA A 26 -1.20 -3.17 -2.08
C ALA A 26 -1.09 -1.95 -1.14
N LEU A 27 -1.83 -0.86 -1.40
CA LEU A 27 -1.87 0.30 -0.51
C LEU A 27 -2.39 -0.04 0.90
N ARG A 28 -3.29 -1.03 1.03
CA ARG A 28 -3.81 -1.49 2.32
C ARG A 28 -2.81 -2.36 3.10
N GLN A 29 -1.74 -2.84 2.46
CA GLN A 29 -0.73 -3.63 3.17
C GLN A 29 -0.03 -2.84 4.26
N MET A 30 0.18 -1.52 4.09
CA MET A 30 0.81 -0.71 5.16
C MET A 30 0.02 -0.76 6.47
N PRO A 31 -1.28 -0.41 6.54
CA PRO A 31 -2.03 -0.52 7.77
C PRO A 31 -2.22 -1.98 8.24
N THR A 32 -2.32 -2.95 7.33
CA THR A 32 -2.36 -4.38 7.70
C THR A 32 -1.10 -4.80 8.45
N ILE A 33 0.08 -4.50 7.90
CA ILE A 33 1.38 -4.84 8.50
C ILE A 33 1.56 -4.13 9.84
N LEU A 34 1.11 -2.87 9.99
CA LEU A 34 1.18 -2.17 11.28
C LEU A 34 0.32 -2.86 12.35
N ALA A 35 -0.90 -3.27 12.01
CA ALA A 35 -1.78 -3.99 12.92
C ALA A 35 -1.23 -5.40 13.26
N ASP A 36 -0.72 -6.13 12.27
CA ASP A 36 -0.10 -7.45 12.47
C ASP A 36 1.12 -7.36 13.39
N ASN A 37 2.00 -6.37 13.16
CA ASN A 37 3.17 -6.14 13.99
C ASN A 37 2.81 -5.76 15.44
N ALA A 38 1.63 -5.18 15.65
CA ALA A 38 1.09 -4.88 16.97
C ALA A 38 0.37 -6.09 17.62
N GLY A 39 0.26 -7.22 16.91
CA GLY A 39 -0.45 -8.42 17.39
C GLY A 39 -1.97 -8.26 17.43
N LEU A 40 -2.53 -7.33 16.65
CA LEU A 40 -3.96 -7.03 16.58
C LEU A 40 -4.63 -7.78 15.43
N ASP A 41 -5.96 -7.87 15.45
CA ASP A 41 -6.74 -8.37 14.30
C ASP A 41 -6.71 -7.34 13.16
N SER A 42 -5.76 -7.51 12.25
CA SER A 42 -5.57 -6.62 11.11
C SER A 42 -6.72 -6.69 10.11
N ALA A 43 -7.43 -7.83 10.01
CA ALA A 43 -8.56 -7.98 9.11
C ALA A 43 -9.74 -7.11 9.56
N ASP A 44 -10.09 -7.18 10.85
CA ASP A 44 -11.13 -6.34 11.44
C ASP A 44 -10.76 -4.84 11.39
N LEU A 45 -9.55 -4.49 11.86
CA LEU A 45 -9.13 -3.09 11.94
C LEU A 45 -9.06 -2.41 10.57
N VAL A 46 -8.51 -3.08 9.56
CA VAL A 46 -8.43 -2.52 8.21
C VAL A 46 -9.82 -2.44 7.56
N ALA A 47 -10.73 -3.36 7.87
CA ALA A 47 -12.12 -3.28 7.43
C ALA A 47 -12.85 -2.07 8.04
N ARG A 48 -12.75 -1.88 9.36
CA ARG A 48 -13.31 -0.71 10.06
C ARG A 48 -12.71 0.61 9.57
N LEU A 49 -11.39 0.66 9.39
CA LEU A 49 -10.71 1.82 8.84
C LEU A 49 -11.21 2.15 7.43
N ARG A 50 -11.40 1.13 6.58
CA ARG A 50 -11.92 1.31 5.23
C ARG A 50 -13.35 1.85 5.23
N ALA A 51 -14.22 1.33 6.11
CA ALA A 51 -15.58 1.83 6.26
C ALA A 51 -15.59 3.32 6.66
N ALA A 52 -14.81 3.69 7.67
CA ALA A 52 -14.72 5.09 8.12
C ALA A 52 -14.23 6.04 7.01
N HIS A 53 -13.27 5.60 6.18
CA HIS A 53 -12.79 6.39 5.03
C HIS A 53 -13.84 6.51 3.93
N TYR A 54 -14.69 5.49 3.71
CA TYR A 54 -15.82 5.60 2.77
C TYR A 54 -16.91 6.55 3.25
N ASP A 55 -17.10 6.67 4.57
CA ASP A 55 -18.03 7.64 5.17
C ASP A 55 -17.49 9.09 5.15
N GLY A 56 -16.35 9.33 4.52
CA GLY A 56 -15.74 10.65 4.38
C GLY A 56 -14.75 11.03 5.47
N ASN A 57 -14.51 10.16 6.47
CA ASN A 57 -13.60 10.43 7.59
C ASN A 57 -12.14 10.14 7.20
N SER A 58 -11.57 10.99 6.35
CA SER A 58 -10.21 10.82 5.81
C SER A 58 -9.07 10.93 6.83
N THR A 59 -9.33 11.47 8.03
CA THR A 59 -8.34 11.63 9.11
C THR A 59 -8.29 10.43 10.07
N MET A 60 -9.14 9.42 9.85
CA MET A 60 -9.13 8.20 10.67
C MET A 60 -7.87 7.38 10.40
N GLY A 61 -7.27 6.85 11.46
CA GLY A 61 -6.09 5.99 11.44
C GLY A 61 -6.19 4.87 12.48
N LEU A 62 -5.08 4.17 12.70
CA LEU A 62 -5.00 3.04 13.64
C LEU A 62 -4.37 3.49 14.96
N ASP A 63 -5.05 3.20 16.08
CA ASP A 63 -4.46 3.17 17.41
C ASP A 63 -3.96 1.76 17.70
N LEU A 64 -2.63 1.58 17.63
CA LEU A 64 -1.97 0.29 17.83
C LEU A 64 -1.83 -0.09 19.31
N VAL A 65 -2.09 0.83 20.25
CA VAL A 65 -2.03 0.54 21.69
C VAL A 65 -3.34 -0.04 22.18
N ASN A 66 -4.46 0.59 21.79
CA ASN A 66 -5.80 0.17 22.22
C ASN A 66 -6.49 -0.77 21.22
N GLY A 67 -5.96 -0.93 20.01
CA GLY A 67 -6.54 -1.77 18.99
C GLY A 67 -7.83 -1.20 18.40
N ASP A 68 -7.84 0.10 18.10
CA ASP A 68 -9.03 0.80 17.62
C ASP A 68 -8.75 1.73 16.43
N VAL A 69 -9.82 2.15 15.74
CA VAL A 69 -9.76 3.14 14.66
C VAL A 69 -10.15 4.50 15.22
N VAL A 70 -9.22 5.44 15.20
CA VAL A 70 -9.39 6.75 15.85
C VAL A 70 -9.01 7.88 14.91
N ASP A 71 -9.50 9.09 15.19
CA ASP A 71 -8.99 10.29 14.53
C ASP A 71 -7.54 10.54 14.98
N VAL A 72 -6.63 10.54 14.00
CA VAL A 72 -5.19 10.77 14.21
C VAL A 72 -4.77 12.20 13.94
N LEU A 73 -5.70 13.08 13.51
CA LEU A 73 -5.41 14.49 13.29
C LEU A 73 -4.86 15.14 14.56
N GLY A 74 -3.70 15.79 14.44
CA GLY A 74 -3.02 16.43 15.57
C GLY A 74 -2.30 15.47 16.53
N LYS A 75 -2.38 14.15 16.32
CA LYS A 75 -1.65 13.15 17.11
C LYS A 75 -0.48 12.56 16.33
N VAL A 76 -0.73 12.10 15.11
CA VAL A 76 0.27 11.49 14.23
C VAL A 76 0.19 12.16 12.87
N THR A 77 1.29 12.76 12.44
CA THR A 77 1.37 13.48 11.16
C THR A 77 2.63 13.10 10.40
N GLU A 78 2.52 13.02 9.08
CA GLU A 78 3.63 12.74 8.19
C GLU A 78 3.75 13.82 7.12
N SER A 79 4.96 14.01 6.60
CA SER A 79 5.20 14.99 5.53
C SER A 79 4.55 14.53 4.22
N PHE A 80 3.81 15.42 3.58
CA PHE A 80 3.24 15.19 2.25
C PHE A 80 4.32 14.81 1.22
N LYS A 81 5.48 15.49 1.26
CA LYS A 81 6.60 15.22 0.34
C LYS A 81 7.09 13.78 0.48
N LEU A 82 7.16 13.28 1.71
CA LEU A 82 7.57 11.90 2.00
C LEU A 82 6.55 10.91 1.42
N LYS A 83 5.26 11.06 1.73
CA LYS A 83 4.22 10.14 1.21
C LYS A 83 4.15 10.12 -0.31
N ARG A 84 4.27 11.28 -0.95
CA ARG A 84 4.33 11.39 -2.42
C ARG A 84 5.54 10.63 -2.97
N GLN A 85 6.73 10.84 -2.40
CA GLN A 85 7.95 10.21 -2.89
C GLN A 85 7.90 8.68 -2.73
N VAL A 86 7.43 8.20 -1.58
CA VAL A 86 7.30 6.75 -1.33
C VAL A 86 6.39 6.10 -2.36
N LEU A 87 5.25 6.71 -2.68
CA LEU A 87 4.31 6.18 -3.67
C LEU A 87 4.92 6.11 -5.07
N LEU A 88 5.60 7.18 -5.50
CA LEU A 88 6.23 7.27 -6.81
C LEU A 88 7.37 6.25 -6.95
N SER A 89 8.31 6.26 -6.01
CA SER A 89 9.48 5.38 -6.06
C SER A 89 9.10 3.89 -5.97
N ALA A 90 8.09 3.54 -5.16
CA ALA A 90 7.61 2.17 -5.09
C ALA A 90 6.94 1.72 -6.41
N ALA A 91 6.16 2.60 -7.05
CA ALA A 91 5.52 2.30 -8.33
C ALA A 91 6.55 2.14 -9.46
N GLU A 92 7.54 3.05 -9.54
CA GLU A 92 8.64 2.97 -10.51
C GLU A 92 9.45 1.68 -10.32
N ALA A 93 9.78 1.32 -9.07
CA ALA A 93 10.50 0.09 -8.77
C ALA A 93 9.70 -1.16 -9.16
N ALA A 94 8.40 -1.21 -8.84
CA ALA A 94 7.54 -2.31 -9.22
C ALA A 94 7.43 -2.43 -10.75
N GLU A 95 7.32 -1.31 -11.47
CA GLU A 95 7.31 -1.30 -12.93
C GLU A 95 8.60 -1.84 -13.52
N MET A 96 9.77 -1.41 -13.00
CA MET A 96 11.07 -1.91 -13.45
C MET A 96 11.17 -3.44 -13.30
N ILE A 97 10.71 -3.98 -12.17
CA ILE A 97 10.73 -5.43 -11.91
C ILE A 97 9.77 -6.16 -12.85
N LEU A 98 8.54 -5.66 -13.02
CA LEU A 98 7.52 -6.29 -13.86
C LEU A 98 7.88 -6.33 -15.35
N ARG A 99 8.76 -5.42 -15.81
CA ARG A 99 9.24 -5.37 -17.19
C ARG A 99 10.34 -6.41 -17.50
N VAL A 100 10.97 -7.00 -16.48
CA VAL A 100 11.99 -8.04 -16.67
C VAL A 100 11.30 -9.36 -16.94
N ASP A 101 11.50 -9.89 -18.15
CA ASP A 101 10.99 -11.18 -18.60
C ASP A 101 12.00 -12.32 -18.42
N ASP A 102 13.30 -12.04 -18.56
CA ASP A 102 14.37 -13.04 -18.45
C ASP A 102 15.60 -12.57 -17.65
N ILE A 103 16.27 -13.51 -16.99
CA ILE A 103 17.52 -13.28 -16.24
C ILE A 103 18.67 -14.03 -16.92
N ILE A 104 19.58 -13.28 -17.53
CA ILE A 104 20.80 -13.83 -18.14
C ILE A 104 21.88 -13.97 -17.06
N ARG A 105 22.38 -15.21 -16.84
CA ARG A 105 23.49 -15.49 -15.92
C ARG A 105 24.78 -15.71 -16.69
N CYS A 106 25.77 -14.84 -16.49
CA CYS A 106 27.10 -15.01 -17.07
C CYS A 106 27.99 -15.91 -16.19
N ALA A 107 28.85 -16.70 -16.82
CA ALA A 107 29.83 -17.50 -16.09
C ALA A 107 30.82 -16.60 -15.32
N PRO A 108 31.23 -16.98 -14.10
CA PRO A 108 32.18 -16.20 -13.32
C PRO A 108 33.52 -16.06 -14.06
N ARG A 109 34.12 -14.87 -13.99
CA ARG A 109 35.40 -14.57 -14.63
C ARG A 109 36.48 -15.51 -14.08
N GLN A 110 37.00 -16.40 -14.92
CA GLN A 110 38.12 -17.28 -14.56
C GLN A 110 39.35 -16.43 -14.25
N ARG A 111 39.88 -16.55 -13.03
CA ARG A 111 41.19 -16.00 -12.67
C ARG A 111 42.26 -16.96 -13.20
N ARG A 112 43.03 -16.53 -14.21
CA ARG A 112 44.27 -17.22 -14.59
C ARG A 112 45.33 -16.87 -13.54
N GLY A 113 45.75 -17.87 -12.78
CA GLY A 113 47.02 -17.87 -12.06
C GLY A 113 48.16 -18.25 -13.00
#